data_AF-A0A172T9T9-F1
#
_entry.id   AF-A0A172T9T9-F1
#
_cell.length_a   1.000
_cell.length_b   1.000
_cell.length_c   1.000
_cell.angle_alpha   90.00
_cell.angle_beta   90.00
_cell.angle_gamma   90.00
#
_symmetry.space_group_name_H-M   'P 1'
#
loop_
_entity.id
_entity.type
_entity.pdbx_description
1 polymer ?
#
loop_
_entity_poly.entity_id
_entity_poly.type
_entity_poly.pdbx_seq_one_letter_code
_entity_poly.pdbx_strand_id
1 'polypeptide(L)'
;MKNLLALNWKMNKTPSEAQAWAEELKTQLTLGDAELAIMAPAINLQALSWFLKDSGVAIGGQDVSAHESGAYTGEISAAMLKDVGAKYAVVGHSERREYHGETDAVVATKAAQAQAGGLVPIVCVGEGLDVRERGEQVPYTLAQLRGSLAGVGADVVIAYEPVWAIGTGKTATAEDAEELAAAIRAELHTLYGEAAESIQILYGGSVKPDNIASICAKPNVNGALVGGASLKVADVVGMNDALK
;
A
#
# COMPACT_ATOMS: atom_id res chain seq x y z
N MET A 1 -1.05 -17.45 0.70
CA MET A 1 -1.64 -16.14 0.37
C MET A 1 -1.02 -15.65 -0.94
N LYS A 2 -1.77 -15.01 -1.84
CA LYS A 2 -1.18 -14.43 -3.06
C LYS A 2 -0.41 -13.15 -2.72
N ASN A 3 0.69 -12.90 -3.43
CA ASN A 3 1.38 -11.63 -3.32
C ASN A 3 0.53 -10.49 -3.88
N LEU A 4 0.64 -9.30 -3.31
CA LEU A 4 0.03 -8.08 -3.83
C LEU A 4 1.11 -7.08 -4.22
N LEU A 5 1.09 -6.65 -5.47
CA LEU A 5 1.89 -5.56 -6.00
C LEU A 5 1.03 -4.28 -6.02
N ALA A 6 1.10 -3.50 -4.95
CA ALA A 6 0.41 -2.22 -4.82
C ALA A 6 1.30 -1.09 -5.36
N LEU A 7 0.88 -0.46 -6.44
CA LEU A 7 1.63 0.54 -7.20
C LEU A 7 1.23 1.95 -6.73
N ASN A 8 2.00 2.55 -5.82
CA ASN A 8 1.74 3.90 -5.33
C ASN A 8 2.40 4.96 -6.22
N TRP A 9 1.60 5.57 -7.09
CA TRP A 9 2.07 6.63 -7.99
C TRP A 9 2.45 7.92 -7.28
N LYS A 10 2.04 8.11 -6.02
CA LYS A 10 2.10 9.40 -5.32
C LYS A 10 1.51 10.52 -6.21
N MET A 11 1.99 11.75 -6.06
CA MET A 11 1.56 12.90 -6.85
C MET A 11 2.20 12.94 -8.25
N ASN A 12 1.98 11.89 -9.06
CA ASN A 12 2.47 11.79 -10.44
C ASN A 12 1.35 11.45 -11.42
N LYS A 13 1.60 11.78 -12.70
CA LYS A 13 0.73 11.59 -13.87
C LYS A 13 -0.52 12.48 -13.86
N THR A 14 -0.75 13.12 -14.99
CA THR A 14 -2.03 13.73 -15.38
C THR A 14 -3.00 12.65 -15.88
N PRO A 15 -4.31 12.96 -16.05
CA PRO A 15 -5.26 12.00 -16.59
C PRO A 15 -4.88 11.43 -17.97
N SER A 16 -4.32 12.25 -18.86
CA SER A 16 -3.86 11.81 -20.17
C SER A 16 -2.64 10.87 -20.08
N GLU A 17 -1.71 11.14 -19.17
CA GLU A 17 -0.56 10.25 -18.93
C GLU A 17 -0.99 8.95 -18.25
N ALA A 18 -1.98 9.00 -17.36
CA ALA A 18 -2.58 7.83 -16.73
C ALA A 18 -3.28 6.93 -17.76
N GLN A 19 -4.01 7.52 -18.71
CA GLN A 19 -4.59 6.79 -19.84
C GLN A 19 -3.51 6.10 -20.68
N ALA A 20 -2.51 6.85 -21.16
CA ALA A 20 -1.45 6.29 -22.01
C ALA A 20 -0.71 5.15 -21.30
N TRP A 21 -0.43 5.32 -20.00
CA TRP A 21 0.18 4.28 -19.18
C TRP A 21 -0.71 3.04 -19.04
N ALA A 22 -2.02 3.21 -18.84
CA ALA A 22 -2.96 2.09 -18.70
C ALA A 22 -3.14 1.31 -20.00
N GLU A 23 -3.19 2.00 -21.14
CA GLU A 23 -3.20 1.39 -22.47
C GLU A 23 -1.91 0.60 -22.70
N GLU A 24 -0.74 1.19 -22.40
CA GLU A 24 0.54 0.50 -22.51
C GLU A 24 0.58 -0.75 -21.61
N LEU A 25 0.19 -0.63 -20.33
CA LEU A 25 0.12 -1.79 -19.42
C LEU A 25 -0.77 -2.89 -19.98
N LYS A 26 -1.96 -2.57 -20.49
CA LYS A 26 -2.89 -3.58 -21.01
C LYS A 26 -2.33 -4.35 -22.21
N THR A 27 -1.44 -3.73 -22.98
CA THR A 27 -0.78 -4.41 -24.11
C THR A 27 0.36 -5.33 -23.69
N GLN A 28 1.05 -5.01 -22.58
CA GLN A 28 2.25 -5.73 -22.15
C GLN A 28 1.99 -6.72 -21.00
N LEU A 29 0.98 -6.45 -20.17
CA LEU A 29 0.70 -7.24 -18.97
C LEU A 29 0.08 -8.58 -19.34
N THR A 30 0.77 -9.65 -18.95
CA THR A 30 0.15 -10.97 -18.77
C THR A 30 0.02 -11.20 -17.27
N LEU A 31 -1.23 -11.36 -16.79
CA LEU A 31 -1.51 -11.59 -15.38
C LEU A 31 -0.68 -12.77 -14.85
N GLY A 32 0.09 -12.50 -13.79
CA GLY A 32 0.84 -13.51 -13.06
C GLY A 32 0.08 -14.02 -11.84
N ASP A 33 0.83 -14.58 -10.89
CA ASP A 33 0.27 -15.09 -9.64
C ASP A 33 -0.01 -14.00 -8.62
N ALA A 34 0.71 -12.88 -8.70
CA ALA A 34 0.50 -11.72 -7.86
C ALA A 34 -0.74 -10.91 -8.30
N GLU A 35 -1.49 -10.40 -7.33
CA GLU A 35 -2.49 -9.36 -7.57
C GLU A 35 -1.80 -8.03 -7.88
N LEU A 36 -2.33 -7.26 -8.84
CA LEU A 36 -1.83 -5.94 -9.19
C LEU A 36 -2.88 -4.88 -8.85
N ALA A 37 -2.47 -3.83 -8.12
CA ALA A 37 -3.36 -2.73 -7.75
C ALA A 37 -2.67 -1.38 -7.94
N ILE A 38 -3.33 -0.39 -8.55
CA ILE A 38 -2.77 0.95 -8.78
C ILE A 38 -3.38 1.96 -7.81
N MET A 39 -2.56 2.49 -6.91
CA MET A 39 -2.93 3.58 -6.02
C MET A 39 -2.56 4.90 -6.69
N ALA A 40 -3.53 5.58 -7.27
CA ALA A 40 -3.34 6.77 -8.11
C ALA A 40 -3.92 8.04 -7.48
N PRO A 41 -3.47 9.25 -7.89
CA PRO A 41 -4.15 10.48 -7.57
C PRO A 41 -5.64 10.38 -7.92
N ALA A 42 -6.52 10.92 -7.07
CA ALA A 42 -7.97 10.79 -7.24
C ALA A 42 -8.46 11.27 -8.62
N ILE A 43 -7.81 12.29 -9.18
CA ILE A 43 -8.10 12.83 -10.52
C ILE A 43 -7.87 11.83 -11.67
N ASN A 44 -7.11 10.76 -11.43
CA ASN A 44 -6.77 9.75 -12.44
C ASN A 44 -7.63 8.47 -12.30
N LEU A 45 -8.33 8.28 -11.18
CA LEU A 45 -9.04 7.02 -10.88
C LEU A 45 -10.14 6.72 -11.90
N GLN A 46 -10.89 7.73 -12.33
CA GLN A 46 -11.95 7.53 -13.31
C GLN A 46 -11.39 7.08 -14.67
N ALA A 47 -10.30 7.70 -15.14
CA ALA A 47 -9.63 7.25 -16.36
C ALA A 47 -9.14 5.80 -16.22
N LEU A 48 -8.44 5.47 -15.12
CA LEU A 48 -7.95 4.12 -14.88
C LEU A 48 -9.09 3.09 -14.84
N SER A 49 -10.22 3.42 -14.21
CA SER A 49 -11.39 2.53 -14.15
C SER A 49 -11.91 2.13 -15.53
N TRP A 50 -11.84 3.04 -16.50
CA TRP A 50 -12.30 2.80 -17.86
C TRP A 50 -11.27 2.01 -18.67
N PHE A 51 -10.00 2.42 -18.65
CA PHE A 51 -8.97 1.82 -19.51
C PHE A 51 -8.50 0.46 -18.99
N LEU A 52 -8.54 0.24 -17.68
CA LEU A 52 -8.19 -1.05 -17.05
C LEU A 52 -9.40 -1.96 -16.84
N LYS A 53 -10.57 -1.60 -17.37
CA LYS A 53 -11.74 -2.48 -17.32
C LYS A 53 -11.40 -3.86 -17.91
N ASP A 54 -11.80 -4.89 -17.18
CA ASP A 54 -11.60 -6.32 -17.51
C ASP A 54 -10.12 -6.74 -17.65
N SER A 55 -9.16 -5.92 -17.19
CA SER A 55 -7.73 -6.24 -17.22
C SER A 55 -7.27 -7.15 -16.07
N GLY A 56 -8.09 -7.30 -15.02
CA GLY A 56 -7.70 -7.95 -13.77
C GLY A 56 -6.86 -7.08 -12.83
N VAL A 57 -6.56 -5.84 -13.22
CA VAL A 57 -5.82 -4.87 -12.38
C VAL A 57 -6.79 -4.07 -11.52
N ALA A 58 -6.57 -4.08 -10.20
CA ALA A 58 -7.35 -3.27 -9.27
C ALA A 58 -6.87 -1.82 -9.26
N ILE A 59 -7.72 -0.91 -8.78
CA ILE A 59 -7.36 0.49 -8.52
C ILE A 59 -7.71 0.88 -7.10
N GLY A 60 -7.09 1.95 -6.59
CA GLY A 60 -7.33 2.43 -5.24
C GLY A 60 -6.92 3.86 -5.01
N GLY A 61 -7.47 4.46 -3.96
CA GLY A 61 -7.09 5.80 -3.52
C GLY A 61 -5.73 5.82 -2.81
N GLN A 62 -5.01 6.92 -2.92
CA GLN A 62 -3.78 7.17 -2.14
C GLN A 62 -4.04 7.73 -0.73
N ASP A 63 -5.30 8.08 -0.47
CA ASP A 63 -5.85 8.48 0.82
C ASP A 63 -7.37 8.28 0.78
N VAL A 64 -8.02 8.25 1.94
CA VAL A 64 -9.47 8.30 2.09
C VAL A 64 -9.85 9.13 3.31
N SER A 65 -10.99 9.82 3.23
CA SER A 65 -11.45 10.65 4.33
C SER A 65 -11.80 9.86 5.58
N ALA A 66 -11.60 10.48 6.74
CA ALA A 66 -12.14 10.02 8.02
C ALA A 66 -13.65 10.27 8.15
N HIS A 67 -14.25 10.95 7.16
CA HIS A 67 -15.67 11.29 7.13
C HIS A 67 -16.39 10.55 6.01
N GLU A 68 -17.60 10.09 6.29
CA GLU A 68 -18.47 9.44 5.30
C GLU A 68 -18.89 10.42 4.18
N SER A 69 -19.30 11.62 4.58
CA SER A 69 -19.65 12.75 3.70
C SER A 69 -19.75 14.04 4.52
N GLY A 70 -19.80 15.22 3.87
CA GLY A 70 -20.13 16.47 4.54
C GLY A 70 -19.27 17.67 4.13
N ALA A 71 -19.21 18.67 5.02
CA ALA A 71 -18.52 19.93 4.80
C ALA A 71 -17.00 19.81 5.02
N TYR A 72 -16.36 19.00 4.18
CA TYR A 72 -14.93 18.70 4.23
C TYR A 72 -14.27 18.99 2.87
N THR A 73 -14.19 20.28 2.53
CA THR A 73 -13.69 20.74 1.22
C THR A 73 -12.30 20.15 0.92
N GLY A 74 -12.20 19.39 -0.17
CA GLY A 74 -10.96 18.76 -0.64
C GLY A 74 -10.78 17.30 -0.24
N GLU A 75 -11.60 16.79 0.68
CA GLU A 75 -11.59 15.37 1.06
C GLU A 75 -12.28 14.49 0.01
N ILE A 76 -11.83 13.24 -0.09
CA ILE A 76 -12.43 12.20 -0.93
C ILE A 76 -12.95 11.08 -0.03
N SER A 77 -14.26 10.84 -0.04
CA SER A 77 -14.87 9.82 0.82
C SER A 77 -14.68 8.41 0.27
N ALA A 78 -14.84 7.40 1.14
CA ALA A 78 -14.80 6.00 0.74
C ALA A 78 -15.87 5.68 -0.32
N ALA A 79 -17.06 6.29 -0.21
CA ALA A 79 -18.13 6.13 -1.19
C ALA A 79 -17.75 6.66 -2.58
N MET A 80 -17.06 7.81 -2.64
CA MET A 80 -16.57 8.38 -3.92
C MET A 80 -15.55 7.45 -4.59
N LEU A 81 -14.61 6.92 -3.81
CA LEU A 81 -13.62 5.94 -4.32
C LEU A 81 -14.32 4.66 -4.79
N LYS A 82 -15.29 4.16 -4.01
CA LYS A 82 -16.01 2.93 -4.34
C LYS A 82 -16.80 3.06 -5.64
N ASP A 83 -17.44 4.21 -5.86
CA ASP A 83 -18.24 4.49 -7.06
C ASP A 83 -17.41 4.45 -8.36
N VAL A 84 -16.15 4.93 -8.31
CA VAL A 84 -15.21 4.82 -9.44
C VAL A 84 -14.57 3.42 -9.58
N GLY A 85 -14.99 2.45 -8.77
CA GLY A 85 -14.52 1.07 -8.84
C GLY A 85 -13.26 0.76 -8.04
N ALA A 86 -12.87 1.62 -7.09
CA ALA A 86 -11.75 1.33 -6.21
C ALA A 86 -12.00 0.08 -5.36
N LYS A 87 -10.95 -0.72 -5.20
CA LYS A 87 -10.89 -1.85 -4.26
C LYS A 87 -10.17 -1.48 -2.97
N TYR A 88 -9.10 -0.67 -3.08
CA TYR A 88 -8.22 -0.34 -1.98
C TYR A 88 -8.18 1.15 -1.67
N ALA A 89 -7.74 1.50 -0.46
CA ALA A 89 -7.32 2.85 -0.12
C ALA A 89 -6.08 2.81 0.78
N VAL A 90 -5.02 3.53 0.42
CA VAL A 90 -3.86 3.72 1.30
C VAL A 90 -4.22 4.67 2.43
N VAL A 91 -3.80 4.38 3.66
CA VAL A 91 -3.97 5.25 4.81
C VAL A 91 -2.70 5.27 5.67
N GLY A 92 -2.34 6.45 6.19
CA GLY A 92 -1.18 6.58 7.07
C GLY A 92 0.16 6.38 6.37
N HIS A 93 0.26 6.58 5.06
CA HIS A 93 1.55 6.59 4.37
C HIS A 93 2.48 7.61 5.03
N SER A 94 3.77 7.27 5.14
CA SER A 94 4.80 8.11 5.79
C SER A 94 4.73 9.60 5.40
N GLU A 95 4.61 9.91 4.10
CA GLU A 95 4.46 11.30 3.61
C GLU A 95 3.21 12.02 4.15
N ARG A 96 2.10 11.31 4.41
CA ARG A 96 0.90 11.91 5.02
C ARG A 96 1.06 12.13 6.51
N ARG A 97 1.75 11.22 7.21
CA ARG A 97 2.11 11.40 8.62
C ARG A 97 3.03 12.61 8.80
N GLU A 98 4.02 12.76 7.92
CA GLU A 98 5.01 13.84 7.97
C GLU A 98 4.41 15.18 7.53
N TYR A 99 3.83 15.27 6.34
CA TYR A 99 3.42 16.55 5.75
C TYR A 99 2.00 16.97 6.09
N HIS A 100 1.14 16.03 6.50
CA HIS A 100 -0.27 16.30 6.83
C HIS A 100 -0.61 16.00 8.30
N GLY A 101 0.37 15.55 9.10
CA GLY A 101 0.20 15.34 10.54
C GLY A 101 -0.75 14.21 10.90
N GLU A 102 -0.89 13.20 10.04
CA GLU A 102 -1.77 12.06 10.32
C GLU A 102 -1.24 11.21 11.48
N THR A 103 -1.96 11.25 12.59
CA THR A 103 -1.67 10.43 13.78
C THR A 103 -2.26 9.03 13.63
N ASP A 104 -1.82 8.09 14.48
CA ASP A 104 -2.36 6.73 14.49
C ASP A 104 -3.89 6.69 14.67
N ALA A 105 -4.44 7.58 15.50
CA ALA A 105 -5.89 7.69 15.70
C ALA A 105 -6.62 8.18 14.44
N VAL A 106 -6.01 9.11 13.68
CA VAL A 106 -6.55 9.56 12.38
C VAL A 106 -6.52 8.40 11.39
N VAL A 107 -5.40 7.66 11.32
CA VAL A 107 -5.24 6.50 10.43
C VAL A 107 -6.24 5.40 10.75
N ALA A 108 -6.45 5.06 12.03
CA ALA A 108 -7.45 4.09 12.45
C ALA A 108 -8.87 4.50 12.03
N THR A 109 -9.21 5.78 12.20
CA THR A 109 -10.51 6.33 11.77
C THR A 109 -10.69 6.20 10.26
N LYS A 110 -9.66 6.56 9.47
CA LYS A 110 -9.68 6.43 8.01
C LYS A 110 -9.76 4.98 7.55
N ALA A 111 -9.01 4.08 8.17
CA ALA A 111 -9.05 2.65 7.87
C ALA A 111 -10.44 2.06 8.12
N ALA A 112 -11.05 2.38 9.27
CA ALA A 112 -12.41 1.98 9.58
C ALA A 112 -13.44 2.54 8.59
N GLN A 113 -13.28 3.80 8.16
CA GLN A 113 -14.13 4.39 7.12
C GLN A 113 -13.96 3.72 5.76
N ALA A 114 -12.74 3.33 5.39
CA ALA A 114 -12.49 2.56 4.18
C ALA A 114 -13.27 1.24 4.20
N GLN A 115 -13.18 0.50 5.31
CA GLN A 115 -13.92 -0.76 5.51
C GLN A 115 -15.43 -0.55 5.48
N ALA A 116 -15.95 0.48 6.17
CA ALA A 116 -17.36 0.82 6.16
C ALA A 116 -17.87 1.15 4.75
N GLY A 117 -17.04 1.79 3.91
CA GLY A 117 -17.31 2.06 2.50
C GLY A 117 -17.04 0.88 1.55
N GLY A 118 -16.71 -0.31 2.07
CA GLY A 118 -16.45 -1.51 1.26
C GLY A 118 -15.13 -1.47 0.48
N LEU A 119 -14.14 -0.73 0.96
CA LEU A 119 -12.75 -0.73 0.49
C LEU A 119 -11.88 -1.52 1.47
N VAL A 120 -10.80 -2.11 0.96
CA VAL A 120 -9.77 -2.73 1.79
C VAL A 120 -8.68 -1.68 2.09
N PRO A 121 -8.50 -1.24 3.34
CA PRO A 121 -7.43 -0.30 3.67
C PRO A 121 -6.06 -0.96 3.56
N ILE A 122 -5.11 -0.23 2.97
CA ILE A 122 -3.67 -0.51 3.04
C ILE A 122 -3.10 0.42 4.10
N VAL A 123 -2.90 -0.09 5.32
CA VAL A 123 -2.42 0.68 6.47
C VAL A 123 -0.90 0.68 6.46
N CYS A 124 -0.31 1.87 6.28
CA CYS A 124 1.13 2.05 6.29
C CYS A 124 1.66 2.29 7.72
N VAL A 125 2.73 1.56 8.05
CA VAL A 125 3.47 1.68 9.31
C VAL A 125 4.97 1.56 9.07
N GLY A 126 5.80 2.18 9.89
CA GLY A 126 7.24 2.04 9.86
C GLY A 126 7.97 3.23 10.45
N GLU A 127 9.27 3.06 10.62
CA GLU A 127 10.10 3.93 11.43
C GLU A 127 11.02 4.87 10.63
N GLY A 128 11.35 6.00 11.25
CA GLY A 128 12.39 6.93 10.78
C GLY A 128 13.81 6.43 11.04
N LEU A 129 14.80 7.10 10.43
CA LEU A 129 16.21 6.73 10.56
C LEU A 129 16.70 6.81 12.00
N ASP A 130 16.25 7.80 12.77
CA ASP A 130 16.65 7.99 14.16
C ASP A 130 16.20 6.82 15.05
N VAL A 131 15.00 6.28 14.83
CA VAL A 131 14.47 5.13 15.54
C VAL A 131 15.26 3.87 15.17
N ARG A 132 15.54 3.69 13.87
CA ARG A 132 16.35 2.56 13.36
C ARG A 132 17.77 2.58 13.94
N GLU A 133 18.42 3.74 13.99
CA GLU A 133 19.78 3.89 14.54
C GLU A 133 19.86 3.63 16.05
N ARG A 134 18.74 3.79 16.78
CA ARG A 134 18.63 3.40 18.19
C ARG A 134 18.31 1.92 18.41
N GLY A 135 18.02 1.15 17.35
CA GLY A 135 17.59 -0.24 17.48
C GLY A 135 16.16 -0.40 18.00
N GLU A 136 15.32 0.64 17.84
CA GLU A 136 13.96 0.70 18.37
C GLU A 136 12.89 0.43 17.30
N GLN A 137 13.28 -0.02 16.11
CA GLN A 137 12.38 -0.17 14.95
C GLN A 137 11.18 -1.07 15.24
N VAL A 138 11.40 -2.22 15.90
CA VAL A 138 10.32 -3.18 16.19
C VAL A 138 9.30 -2.59 17.17
N PRO A 139 9.69 -2.14 18.39
CA PRO A 139 8.71 -1.61 19.33
C PRO A 139 8.00 -0.34 18.81
N TYR A 140 8.70 0.51 18.05
CA TYR A 140 8.08 1.68 17.43
C TYR A 140 7.00 1.29 16.40
N THR A 141 7.35 0.42 15.45
CA THR A 141 6.44 0.01 14.37
C THR A 141 5.24 -0.77 14.92
N LEU A 142 5.42 -1.60 15.95
CA LEU A 142 4.30 -2.30 16.59
C LEU A 142 3.38 -1.36 17.38
N ALA A 143 3.92 -0.32 18.03
CA ALA A 143 3.10 0.69 18.68
C ALA A 143 2.24 1.45 17.66
N GLN A 144 2.85 1.86 16.54
CA GLN A 144 2.15 2.53 15.44
C GLN A 144 1.07 1.64 14.81
N LEU A 145 1.37 0.35 14.63
CA LEU A 145 0.44 -0.67 14.13
C LEU A 145 -0.80 -0.78 15.02
N ARG A 146 -0.61 -0.99 16.33
CA ARG A 146 -1.73 -1.07 17.27
C ARG A 146 -2.59 0.18 17.26
N GLY A 147 -1.96 1.35 17.28
CA GLY A 147 -2.66 2.63 17.23
C GLY A 147 -3.47 2.79 15.94
N SER A 148 -2.88 2.43 14.79
CA SER A 148 -3.47 2.57 13.46
C SER A 148 -4.55 1.53 13.15
N LEU A 149 -4.65 0.48 13.97
CA LEU A 149 -5.64 -0.60 13.83
C LEU A 149 -6.71 -0.60 14.92
N ALA A 150 -6.73 0.40 15.80
CA ALA A 150 -7.72 0.50 16.86
C ALA A 150 -9.15 0.60 16.28
N GLY A 151 -9.95 -0.46 16.46
CA GLY A 151 -11.32 -0.55 15.94
C GLY A 151 -11.42 -0.93 14.45
N VAL A 152 -10.31 -1.34 13.82
CA VAL A 152 -10.26 -1.80 12.43
C VAL A 152 -10.46 -3.32 12.40
N GLY A 153 -11.22 -3.83 11.43
CA GLY A 153 -11.42 -5.27 11.22
C GLY A 153 -10.23 -5.95 10.52
N ALA A 154 -10.23 -7.29 10.49
CA ALA A 154 -9.15 -8.07 9.89
C ALA A 154 -9.10 -8.05 8.34
N ASP A 155 -10.11 -7.47 7.66
CA ASP A 155 -10.06 -7.21 6.21
C ASP A 155 -9.21 -5.97 5.93
N VAL A 156 -7.89 -6.14 6.05
CA VAL A 156 -6.88 -5.07 5.98
C VAL A 156 -5.61 -5.61 5.34
N VAL A 157 -4.85 -4.73 4.71
CA VAL A 157 -3.48 -4.97 4.26
C VAL A 157 -2.55 -4.07 5.06
N ILE A 158 -1.42 -4.59 5.50
CA ILE A 158 -0.38 -3.79 6.17
C ILE A 158 0.74 -3.52 5.17
N ALA A 159 1.23 -2.28 5.10
CA ALA A 159 2.43 -1.94 4.36
C ALA A 159 3.51 -1.45 5.34
N TYR A 160 4.56 -2.24 5.51
CA TYR A 160 5.73 -1.84 6.29
C TYR A 160 6.66 -0.96 5.46
N GLU A 161 6.87 0.27 5.90
CA GLU A 161 7.65 1.30 5.24
C GLU A 161 8.91 1.64 6.06
N PRO A 162 10.10 1.10 5.74
CA PRO A 162 11.34 1.63 6.32
C PRO A 162 11.57 3.05 5.78
N VAL A 163 11.06 4.07 6.47
CA VAL A 163 11.04 5.47 5.99
C VAL A 163 12.45 5.95 5.64
N TRP A 164 13.44 5.48 6.40
CA TRP A 164 14.86 5.73 6.17
C TRP A 164 15.41 5.19 4.84
N ALA A 165 14.71 4.27 4.16
CA ALA A 165 15.07 3.68 2.87
C ALA A 165 14.22 4.20 1.70
N ILE A 166 13.25 5.10 1.94
CA ILE A 166 12.39 5.66 0.89
C ILE A 166 13.08 6.85 0.25
N GLY A 167 13.56 6.69 -0.99
CA GLY A 167 14.14 7.80 -1.77
C GLY A 167 15.49 8.33 -1.27
N THR A 168 16.10 7.69 -0.27
CA THR A 168 17.36 8.11 0.36
C THR A 168 18.61 7.49 -0.27
N GLY A 169 18.45 6.50 -1.16
CA GLY A 169 19.56 5.72 -1.71
C GLY A 169 20.12 4.66 -0.75
N LYS A 170 19.69 4.65 0.52
CA LYS A 170 19.89 3.50 1.42
C LYS A 170 18.88 2.43 1.06
N THR A 171 19.30 1.17 1.03
CA THR A 171 18.44 0.04 0.64
C THR A 171 18.31 -0.90 1.83
N ALA A 172 17.09 -1.10 2.31
CA ALA A 172 16.84 -2.16 3.28
C ALA A 172 16.99 -3.52 2.58
N THR A 173 17.51 -4.49 3.32
CA THR A 173 17.72 -5.86 2.85
C THR A 173 16.41 -6.66 2.92
N ALA A 174 16.39 -7.84 2.29
CA ALA A 174 15.26 -8.76 2.44
C ALA A 174 15.15 -9.25 3.89
N GLU A 175 16.26 -9.34 4.62
CA GLU A 175 16.31 -9.66 6.03
C GLU A 175 15.67 -8.56 6.90
N ASP A 176 15.90 -7.28 6.58
CA ASP A 176 15.24 -6.16 7.26
C ASP A 176 13.73 -6.16 7.02
N ALA A 177 13.30 -6.52 5.80
CA ALA A 177 11.89 -6.67 5.47
C ALA A 177 11.24 -7.81 6.28
N GLU A 178 11.91 -8.96 6.36
CA GLU A 178 11.42 -10.12 7.13
C GLU A 178 11.40 -9.87 8.63
N GLU A 179 12.38 -9.17 9.20
CA GLU A 179 12.43 -8.82 10.63
C GLU A 179 11.12 -8.15 11.07
N LEU A 180 10.73 -7.09 10.35
CA LEU A 180 9.52 -6.34 10.67
C LEU A 180 8.26 -7.06 10.23
N ALA A 181 8.26 -7.75 9.09
CA ALA A 181 7.09 -8.50 8.65
C ALA A 181 6.74 -9.63 9.63
N ALA A 182 7.73 -10.35 10.16
CA ALA A 182 7.52 -11.38 11.18
C ALA A 182 6.99 -10.79 12.50
N ALA A 183 7.55 -9.66 12.94
CA ALA A 183 7.07 -8.96 14.13
C ALA A 183 5.62 -8.46 13.97
N ILE A 184 5.29 -7.89 12.80
CA ILE A 184 3.94 -7.45 12.46
C ILE A 184 2.99 -8.64 12.42
N ARG A 185 3.37 -9.76 11.79
CA ARG A 185 2.55 -10.99 11.76
C ARG A 185 2.21 -11.46 13.17
N ALA A 186 3.20 -11.56 14.05
CA ALA A 186 3.00 -11.97 15.44
C ALA A 186 2.06 -11.03 16.21
N GLU A 187 2.17 -9.72 15.97
CA GLU A 187 1.27 -8.74 16.56
C GLU A 187 -0.16 -8.87 16.00
N LEU A 188 -0.31 -9.09 14.70
CA LEU A 188 -1.62 -9.32 14.08
C LEU A 188 -2.31 -10.57 14.66
N HIS A 189 -1.57 -11.63 14.99
CA HIS A 189 -2.14 -12.78 15.71
C HIS A 189 -2.68 -12.40 17.09
N THR A 190 -2.01 -11.49 17.78
CA THR A 190 -2.48 -10.98 19.08
C THR A 190 -3.77 -10.17 18.92
N LEU A 191 -3.88 -9.37 17.86
CA LEU A 191 -5.02 -8.49 17.60
C LEU A 191 -6.23 -9.24 17.00
N TYR A 192 -6.00 -10.19 16.11
CA TYR A 192 -7.02 -10.80 15.25
C TYR A 192 -7.08 -12.33 15.30
N GLY A 193 -6.23 -12.99 16.08
CA GLY A 193 -6.17 -14.45 16.16
C GLY A 193 -5.81 -15.09 14.82
N GLU A 194 -6.48 -16.18 14.47
CA GLU A 194 -6.27 -16.92 13.22
C GLU A 194 -6.51 -16.08 11.95
N ALA A 195 -7.33 -15.02 12.02
CA ALA A 195 -7.56 -14.16 10.87
C ALA A 195 -6.28 -13.46 10.39
N ALA A 196 -5.27 -13.33 11.27
CA ALA A 196 -3.96 -12.80 10.93
C ALA A 196 -3.30 -13.54 9.76
N GLU A 197 -3.51 -14.86 9.60
CA GLU A 197 -2.95 -15.66 8.50
C GLU A 197 -3.46 -15.24 7.11
N SER A 198 -4.53 -14.44 7.06
CA SER A 198 -5.13 -13.95 5.82
C SER A 198 -4.73 -12.51 5.47
N ILE A 199 -4.09 -11.78 6.40
CA ILE A 199 -3.69 -10.38 6.22
C ILE A 199 -2.39 -10.29 5.42
N GLN A 200 -2.40 -9.60 4.28
CA GLN A 200 -1.19 -9.34 3.51
C GLN A 200 -0.29 -8.33 4.23
N ILE A 201 1.01 -8.64 4.33
CA ILE A 201 2.03 -7.69 4.78
C ILE A 201 2.93 -7.35 3.59
N LEU A 202 2.89 -6.10 3.15
CA LEU A 202 3.67 -5.59 2.02
C LEU A 202 4.94 -4.92 2.52
N TYR A 203 6.02 -5.05 1.75
CA TYR A 203 7.21 -4.24 1.93
C TYR A 203 7.14 -2.94 1.09
N GLY A 204 7.30 -1.79 1.74
CA GLY A 204 7.16 -0.45 1.17
C GLY A 204 8.46 0.30 0.89
N GLY A 205 9.62 -0.37 0.96
CA GLY A 205 10.91 0.24 0.66
C GLY A 205 11.22 0.36 -0.84
N SER A 206 12.49 0.56 -1.18
CA SER A 206 12.93 0.66 -2.59
C SER A 206 12.88 -0.69 -3.31
N VAL A 207 11.73 -0.98 -3.93
CA VAL A 207 11.47 -2.19 -4.72
C VAL A 207 11.67 -1.93 -6.21
N LYS A 208 12.26 -2.91 -6.89
CA LYS A 208 12.59 -2.92 -8.32
C LYS A 208 12.44 -4.35 -8.88
N PRO A 209 12.40 -4.53 -10.22
CA PRO A 209 12.34 -5.86 -10.83
C PRO A 209 13.45 -6.83 -10.37
N ASP A 210 14.64 -6.32 -10.10
CA ASP A 210 15.81 -7.13 -9.74
C ASP A 210 15.84 -7.61 -8.28
N ASN A 211 15.04 -7.02 -7.39
CA ASN A 211 15.05 -7.36 -5.95
C ASN A 211 13.72 -7.87 -5.40
N ILE A 212 12.59 -7.69 -6.12
CA ILE A 212 11.28 -8.03 -5.58
C ILE A 212 11.12 -9.51 -5.27
N ALA A 213 11.70 -10.40 -6.09
CA ALA A 213 11.63 -11.84 -5.90
C ALA A 213 12.31 -12.30 -4.60
N SER A 214 13.48 -11.74 -4.27
CA SER A 214 14.17 -12.11 -3.03
C SER A 214 13.49 -11.56 -1.78
N ILE A 215 12.87 -10.37 -1.89
CA ILE A 215 12.06 -9.77 -0.82
C ILE A 215 10.80 -10.60 -0.56
N CYS A 216 10.04 -10.94 -1.61
CA CYS A 216 8.78 -11.68 -1.50
C CYS A 216 8.97 -13.19 -1.30
N ALA A 217 10.21 -13.70 -1.39
CA ALA A 217 10.54 -15.06 -0.97
C ALA A 217 10.61 -15.21 0.56
N LYS A 218 10.59 -14.11 1.31
CA LYS A 218 10.60 -14.14 2.78
C LYS A 218 9.22 -14.60 3.32
N PRO A 219 9.18 -15.44 4.36
CA PRO A 219 7.94 -16.09 4.80
C PRO A 219 6.79 -15.14 5.14
N ASN A 220 7.09 -13.98 5.71
CA ASN A 220 6.07 -13.05 6.18
C ASN A 220 5.80 -11.89 5.20
N VAL A 221 6.53 -11.81 4.08
CA VAL A 221 6.38 -10.74 3.09
C VAL A 221 5.47 -11.21 1.96
N ASN A 222 4.30 -10.60 1.82
CA ASN A 222 3.25 -10.99 0.89
C ASN A 222 3.07 -9.98 -0.25
N GLY A 223 4.17 -9.36 -0.70
CA GLY A 223 4.18 -8.40 -1.79
C GLY A 223 4.83 -7.07 -1.42
N ALA A 224 4.50 -6.03 -2.17
CA ALA A 224 5.15 -4.74 -2.08
C ALA A 224 4.21 -3.55 -2.31
N LEU A 225 4.48 -2.45 -1.61
CA LEU A 225 3.93 -1.13 -1.89
C LEU A 225 5.01 -0.31 -2.62
N VAL A 226 4.89 -0.18 -3.93
CA VAL A 226 5.97 0.30 -4.81
C VAL A 226 5.76 1.74 -5.21
N GLY A 227 6.71 2.59 -4.86
CA GLY A 227 6.79 4.01 -5.26
C GLY A 227 7.33 4.20 -6.67
N GLY A 228 8.53 4.76 -6.83
CA GLY A 228 9.03 5.25 -8.13
C GLY A 228 9.06 4.23 -9.28
N ALA A 229 9.35 2.95 -9.02
CA ALA A 229 9.35 1.91 -10.06
C ALA A 229 7.95 1.64 -10.63
N SER A 230 6.88 2.01 -9.91
CA SER A 230 5.50 1.86 -10.40
C SER A 230 5.13 2.80 -11.54
N LEU A 231 5.94 3.84 -11.78
CA LEU A 231 5.63 4.88 -12.77
C LEU A 231 5.92 4.43 -14.21
N LYS A 232 6.69 3.35 -14.41
CA LYS A 232 7.06 2.82 -15.73
C LYS A 232 6.45 1.45 -15.94
N VAL A 233 5.76 1.25 -17.06
CA VAL A 233 5.12 -0.05 -17.38
C VAL A 233 6.15 -1.18 -17.42
N ALA A 234 7.32 -0.95 -18.03
CA ALA A 234 8.38 -1.96 -18.12
C ALA A 234 8.83 -2.49 -16.74
N ASP A 235 8.96 -1.60 -15.75
CA ASP A 235 9.34 -2.00 -14.40
C ASP A 235 8.19 -2.77 -13.70
N VAL A 236 6.94 -2.37 -13.93
CA VAL A 236 5.77 -3.09 -13.40
C VAL A 236 5.66 -4.50 -13.99
N VAL A 237 5.82 -4.64 -15.30
CA VAL A 237 5.83 -5.95 -15.98
C VAL A 237 6.99 -6.80 -15.47
N GLY A 238 8.18 -6.22 -15.34
CA GLY A 238 9.35 -6.91 -14.79
C GLY A 238 9.12 -7.41 -13.36
N MET A 239 8.51 -6.61 -12.49
CA MET A 239 8.15 -7.02 -11.12
C MET A 239 7.06 -8.09 -11.09
N ASN A 240 6.01 -7.97 -11.93
CA ASN A 240 4.97 -8.98 -12.07
C ASN A 240 5.56 -10.33 -12.53
N ASP A 241 6.47 -10.30 -13.51
CA ASP A 241 7.10 -11.50 -14.05
C ASP A 241 8.08 -12.15 -13.05
N ALA A 242 8.77 -11.35 -12.24
CA ALA A 242 9.64 -11.85 -11.18
C ALA A 242 8.88 -12.52 -10.02
N LEU A 243 7.56 -12.32 -9.94
CA LEU A 243 6.67 -12.93 -8.93
C LEU A 243 5.81 -14.09 -9.50
N LYS A 244 6.07 -14.51 -10.74
CA LYS A 244 5.50 -15.74 -11.31
C LYS A 244 6.19 -17.00 -10.80
#